data_AF-A0A7Y3Q3Y8-F1
#
_entry.id   AF-A0A7Y3Q3Y8-F1
#
_cell.length_a   1.000
_cell.length_b   1.000
_cell.length_c   1.000
_cell.angle_alpha   90.00
_cell.angle_beta   90.00
_cell.angle_gamma   90.00
#
_symmetry.space_group_name_H-M   'P 1'
#
loop_
_entity.id
_entity.type
_entity.pdbx_description
1 polymer ?
#
loop_
_entity_poly.entity_id
_entity_poly.type
_entity_poly.pdbx_seq_one_letter_code
_entity_poly.pdbx_strand_id
1 'polypeptide(L)'
;MRFNPFGDRLRALESSILKYRSYEVLLVVFYVEEIKNFAMRTIQSNDQLKLGEPRISPKTKKKYQKLWDILVSEGVLEQSDRILIEDLIEFRNNSAHSLADLFSDLNTDDVSKFVSQKFSYNHGAAVKAEKVYERLVENMNGNYFLTISTDSYVFRNAENLYKKEMKKLAGKINKLYEERKLEIERLNAEQDRFASEHIQLLKPIHPDNRKGNNQITPIGKATMEKLFDLGYSNLFISYSMKISLRTVKAYQKKLYA
;
A
#
# COMPACT_ATOMS: atom_id res chain seq x y z
N MET A 1 -6.68 10.52 -21.10
CA MET A 1 -6.64 11.33 -19.88
C MET A 1 -8.05 11.58 -19.34
N ARG A 2 -8.48 10.77 -18.37
CA ARG A 2 -9.71 11.01 -17.60
C ARG A 2 -9.46 12.21 -16.68
N PHE A 3 -10.37 13.18 -16.63
CA PHE A 3 -10.22 14.38 -15.80
C PHE A 3 -10.18 14.03 -14.30
N ASN A 4 -9.20 14.55 -13.56
CA ASN A 4 -9.12 14.43 -12.10
C ASN A 4 -9.31 15.80 -11.42
N PRO A 5 -10.40 16.02 -10.65
CA PRO A 5 -10.64 17.22 -9.85
C PRO A 5 -9.49 17.64 -8.94
N PHE A 6 -8.73 16.67 -8.44
CA PHE A 6 -7.67 16.86 -7.47
C PHE A 6 -6.28 17.09 -8.12
N GLY A 7 -6.18 17.00 -9.44
CA GLY A 7 -4.91 17.03 -10.17
C GLY A 7 -4.03 15.81 -9.85
N ASP A 8 -2.72 16.00 -9.82
CA ASP A 8 -1.73 14.91 -9.57
C ASP A 8 -1.50 14.63 -8.08
N ARG A 9 -2.36 15.14 -7.19
CA ARG A 9 -2.19 15.00 -5.74
C ARG A 9 -2.83 13.71 -5.26
N LEU A 10 -2.03 12.87 -4.59
CA LEU A 10 -2.56 11.75 -3.81
C LEU A 10 -3.48 12.26 -2.70
N ARG A 11 -4.68 11.67 -2.59
CA ARG A 11 -5.60 12.01 -1.49
C ARG A 11 -5.16 11.26 -0.23
N ALA A 12 -5.80 11.62 0.89
CA ALA A 12 -5.42 11.11 2.21
C ALA A 12 -5.52 9.58 2.33
N LEU A 13 -6.44 8.95 1.60
CA LEU A 13 -6.63 7.49 1.59
C LEU A 13 -5.41 6.83 0.95
N GLU A 14 -5.10 7.20 -0.29
CA GLU A 14 -3.99 6.68 -1.07
C GLU A 14 -2.65 6.93 -0.37
N SER A 15 -2.46 8.12 0.21
CA SER A 15 -1.27 8.43 1.02
C SER A 15 -1.16 7.55 2.28
N SER A 16 -2.28 7.21 2.93
CA SER A 16 -2.28 6.35 4.11
C SER A 16 -2.00 4.89 3.73
N ILE A 17 -2.55 4.41 2.61
CA ILE A 17 -2.26 3.08 2.06
C ILE A 17 -0.78 2.96 1.71
N LEU A 18 -0.22 3.96 1.03
CA LEU A 18 1.21 3.99 0.68
C LEU A 18 2.06 3.80 1.93
N LYS A 19 1.84 4.61 2.97
CA LYS A 19 2.59 4.51 4.24
C LYS A 19 2.45 3.15 4.90
N TYR A 20 1.22 2.60 4.92
CA TYR A 20 0.96 1.29 5.50
C TYR A 20 1.78 0.21 4.79
N ARG A 21 1.72 0.19 3.45
CA ARG A 21 2.46 -0.76 2.62
C ARG A 21 3.97 -0.60 2.78
N SER A 22 4.48 0.63 2.90
CA SER A 22 5.91 0.88 3.15
C SER A 22 6.37 0.27 4.48
N TYR A 23 5.59 0.42 5.55
CA TYR A 23 5.92 -0.21 6.84
C TYR A 23 5.82 -1.73 6.80
N GLU A 24 4.83 -2.29 6.08
CA GLU A 24 4.71 -3.73 5.88
C GLU A 24 5.93 -4.30 5.15
N VAL A 25 6.37 -3.67 4.06
CA VAL A 25 7.58 -4.08 3.32
C VAL A 25 8.82 -4.02 4.20
N LEU A 26 8.99 -2.96 5.00
CA LEU A 26 10.13 -2.84 5.93
C LEU A 26 10.15 -3.98 6.95
N LEU A 27 9.00 -4.32 7.53
CA LEU A 27 8.89 -5.44 8.46
C LEU A 27 9.19 -6.78 7.78
N VAL A 28 8.69 -7.01 6.57
CA VAL A 28 8.98 -8.25 5.84
C VAL A 28 10.47 -8.37 5.51
N VAL A 29 11.11 -7.29 5.05
CA VAL A 29 12.56 -7.28 4.80
C VAL A 29 13.32 -7.68 6.07
N PHE A 30 12.95 -7.10 7.22
CA PHE A 30 13.55 -7.45 8.49
C PHE A 30 13.33 -8.93 8.85
N TYR A 31 12.08 -9.40 8.90
CA TYR A 31 11.78 -10.77 9.30
C TYR A 31 12.42 -11.81 8.39
N VAL A 32 12.44 -11.58 7.07
CA VAL A 32 13.07 -12.50 6.12
C VAL A 32 14.58 -12.64 6.39
N GLU A 33 15.26 -11.55 6.71
CA GLU A 33 16.67 -11.59 7.07
C GLU A 33 16.88 -12.21 8.45
N GLU A 34 16.05 -11.91 9.44
CA GLU A 34 16.15 -12.51 10.77
C GLU A 34 15.86 -14.02 10.75
N ILE A 35 14.84 -14.49 10.02
CA ILE A 35 14.56 -15.92 9.84
C ILE A 35 15.80 -16.64 9.29
N LYS A 36 16.43 -16.09 8.24
CA LYS A 36 17.66 -16.65 7.66
C LYS A 36 18.83 -16.64 8.64
N ASN A 37 19.08 -15.50 9.28
CA ASN A 37 20.25 -15.31 10.13
C ASN A 37 20.14 -16.10 11.43
N PHE A 38 18.96 -16.11 12.05
CA PHE A 38 18.68 -16.87 13.26
C PHE A 38 18.81 -18.36 13.03
N ALA A 39 18.15 -18.90 11.99
CA ALA A 39 18.22 -20.32 11.68
C ALA A 39 19.65 -20.77 11.34
N MET A 40 20.35 -20.02 10.48
CA MET A 40 21.72 -20.35 10.08
C MET A 40 22.66 -20.36 11.28
N ARG A 41 22.60 -19.30 12.11
CA ARG A 41 23.44 -19.17 13.30
C ARG A 41 23.19 -20.29 14.29
N THR A 42 21.92 -20.60 14.55
CA THR A 42 21.54 -21.66 15.49
C THR A 42 22.06 -23.01 15.04
N ILE A 43 21.87 -23.38 13.77
CA ILE A 43 22.40 -24.65 13.22
C ILE A 43 23.92 -24.70 13.29
N GLN A 44 24.61 -23.65 12.86
CA GLN A 44 26.08 -23.62 12.87
C GLN A 44 26.66 -23.66 14.28
N SER A 45 26.08 -22.93 15.24
CA SER A 45 26.50 -22.97 16.64
C SER A 45 26.31 -24.36 17.25
N ASN A 46 25.19 -25.03 16.96
CA ASN A 46 24.94 -26.38 17.48
C ASN A 46 25.84 -27.45 16.84
N ASP A 47 26.16 -27.31 15.55
CA ASP A 47 27.12 -28.20 14.87
C ASP A 47 28.52 -28.08 15.48
N GLN A 48 28.96 -26.85 15.76
CA GLN A 48 30.23 -26.58 16.44
C GLN A 48 30.26 -27.17 17.84
N LEU A 49 29.17 -27.03 18.62
CA LEU A 49 29.09 -27.60 19.98
C LEU A 49 29.12 -29.12 19.99
N LYS A 50 28.53 -29.77 18.98
CA LYS A 50 28.56 -31.25 18.84
C LYS A 50 29.92 -31.79 18.37
N LEU A 51 30.91 -30.92 18.14
CA LEU A 51 32.23 -31.25 17.56
C LEU A 51 32.10 -32.02 16.23
N GLY A 52 30.99 -31.84 15.53
CA GLY A 52 30.72 -32.49 14.25
C GLY A 52 31.19 -31.63 13.07
N GLU A 53 31.29 -32.24 11.89
CA GLU A 53 31.45 -31.44 10.67
C GLU A 53 30.22 -30.53 10.47
N PRO A 54 30.42 -29.25 10.12
CA PRO A 54 29.31 -28.33 9.94
C PRO A 54 28.45 -28.79 8.76
N ARG A 55 27.16 -29.04 9.01
CA ARG A 55 26.19 -29.43 7.99
C ARG A 55 26.06 -28.37 6.91
N ILE A 56 26.30 -27.10 7.26
CA ILE A 56 26.32 -25.97 6.33
C ILE A 56 27.62 -25.17 6.50
N SER A 57 28.58 -25.41 5.61
CA SER A 57 29.82 -24.62 5.53
C SER A 57 29.64 -23.34 4.70
N PRO A 58 30.50 -22.32 4.85
CA PRO A 58 30.45 -21.09 4.05
C PRO A 58 30.54 -21.32 2.53
N LYS A 59 31.17 -22.42 2.10
CA LYS A 59 31.32 -22.79 0.68
C LYS A 59 30.11 -23.56 0.13
N THR A 60 29.12 -23.86 0.96
CA THR A 60 27.93 -24.63 0.55
C THR A 60 27.13 -23.85 -0.49
N LYS A 61 27.00 -24.42 -1.70
CA LYS A 61 26.11 -23.90 -2.73
C LYS A 61 24.66 -24.00 -2.25
N LYS A 62 23.85 -22.98 -2.55
CA LYS A 62 22.43 -22.90 -2.16
C LYS A 62 22.20 -23.12 -0.65
N LYS A 63 23.04 -22.50 0.19
CA LYS A 63 23.04 -22.66 1.65
C LYS A 63 21.66 -22.55 2.32
N TYR A 64 20.79 -21.65 1.86
CA TYR A 64 19.45 -21.48 2.43
C TYR A 64 18.48 -22.60 2.03
N GLN A 65 18.60 -23.15 0.82
CA GLN A 65 17.81 -24.31 0.43
C GLN A 65 18.16 -25.50 1.33
N LYS A 66 19.47 -25.77 1.51
CA LYS A 66 19.95 -26.82 2.41
C LYS A 66 19.52 -26.58 3.87
N LEU A 67 19.54 -25.32 4.32
CA LEU A 67 19.06 -24.96 5.66
C LEU A 67 17.60 -25.34 5.85
N TRP A 68 16.72 -24.97 4.92
CA TRP A 68 15.30 -25.30 4.98
C TRP A 68 15.05 -26.80 4.93
N ASP A 69 15.79 -27.53 4.08
CA ASP A 69 15.71 -28.99 4.01
C ASP A 69 16.06 -29.63 5.37
N ILE A 70 17.12 -29.16 6.04
CA ILE A 70 17.52 -29.61 7.38
C ILE A 70 16.40 -29.35 8.39
N LEU A 71 15.90 -28.10 8.46
CA LEU A 71 14.89 -27.74 9.46
C LEU A 71 13.57 -28.49 9.28
N VAL A 72 13.17 -28.78 8.05
CA VAL A 72 11.99 -29.62 7.78
C VAL A 72 12.26 -31.07 8.19
N SER A 73 13.44 -31.62 7.86
CA SER A 73 13.79 -33.00 8.24
C SER A 73 13.88 -33.21 9.75
N GLU A 74 14.27 -32.18 10.50
CA GLU A 74 14.38 -32.20 11.96
C GLU A 74 13.05 -31.85 12.65
N GLY A 75 11.97 -31.63 11.90
CA GLY A 75 10.65 -31.28 12.43
C GLY A 75 10.56 -29.89 13.07
N VAL A 76 11.56 -29.03 12.83
CA VAL A 76 11.58 -27.65 13.32
C VAL A 76 10.64 -26.77 12.49
N LEU A 77 10.50 -27.07 11.21
CA LEU A 77 9.57 -26.40 10.31
C LEU A 77 8.68 -27.42 9.61
N GLU A 78 7.44 -27.04 9.32
CA GLU A 78 6.61 -27.79 8.40
C GLU A 78 6.96 -27.45 6.94
N GLN A 79 6.58 -28.32 6.01
CA GLN A 79 6.72 -28.02 4.58
C GLN A 79 5.91 -26.77 4.17
N SER A 80 4.78 -26.52 4.85
CA SER A 80 3.96 -25.31 4.71
C SER A 80 4.73 -24.03 5.07
N ASP A 81 5.57 -24.09 6.11
CA ASP A 81 6.40 -22.97 6.55
C ASP A 81 7.49 -22.65 5.54
N ARG A 82 8.11 -23.68 4.96
CA ARG A 82 9.10 -23.49 3.90
C ARG A 82 8.50 -22.75 2.71
N ILE A 83 7.33 -23.18 2.23
CA ILE A 83 6.63 -22.53 1.12
C ILE A 83 6.38 -21.06 1.46
N LEU A 84 5.90 -20.79 2.68
CA LEU A 84 5.65 -19.43 3.13
C LEU A 84 6.94 -18.58 3.22
N ILE A 85 8.06 -19.15 3.66
CA ILE A 85 9.38 -18.48 3.66
C ILE A 85 9.80 -18.14 2.23
N GLU A 86 9.64 -19.07 1.29
CA GLU A 86 9.96 -18.86 -0.13
C GLU A 86 9.10 -17.73 -0.73
N ASP A 87 7.80 -17.72 -0.46
CA ASP A 87 6.88 -16.64 -0.86
C ASP A 87 7.28 -15.27 -0.28
N LEU A 88 7.70 -15.24 1.00
CA LEU A 88 8.16 -14.01 1.65
C LEU A 88 9.49 -13.50 1.08
N ILE A 89 10.40 -14.40 0.72
CA ILE A 89 11.66 -14.06 0.04
C ILE A 89 11.36 -13.48 -1.34
N GLU A 90 10.45 -14.09 -2.09
CA GLU A 90 10.03 -13.58 -3.40
C GLU A 90 9.38 -12.20 -3.27
N PHE A 91 8.43 -12.04 -2.33
CA PHE A 91 7.81 -10.75 -2.06
C PHE A 91 8.85 -9.67 -1.70
N ARG A 92 9.82 -9.99 -0.84
CA ARG A 92 10.93 -9.09 -0.47
C ARG A 92 11.79 -8.73 -1.69
N ASN A 93 12.11 -9.69 -2.56
CA ASN A 93 12.89 -9.44 -3.77
C ASN A 93 12.14 -8.56 -4.76
N ASN A 94 10.87 -8.87 -5.02
CA ASN A 94 10.02 -8.06 -5.89
C ASN A 94 9.86 -6.64 -5.35
N SER A 95 9.71 -6.50 -4.02
CA SER A 95 9.66 -5.19 -3.34
C SER A 95 10.95 -4.39 -3.51
N ALA A 96 12.11 -5.05 -3.45
CA ALA A 96 13.41 -4.41 -3.63
C ALA A 96 13.69 -4.02 -5.10
N HIS A 97 13.20 -4.82 -6.05
CA HIS A 97 13.41 -4.58 -7.48
C HIS A 97 12.41 -3.59 -8.08
N SER A 98 11.19 -3.48 -7.54
CA SER A 98 10.19 -2.55 -8.06
C SER A 98 9.25 -2.00 -6.98
N LEU A 99 9.78 -1.07 -6.17
CA LEU A 99 8.96 -0.22 -5.30
C LEU A 99 7.91 0.56 -6.10
N ALA A 100 8.21 0.90 -7.36
CA ALA A 100 7.24 1.58 -8.23
C ALA A 100 5.99 0.73 -8.47
N ASP A 101 6.15 -0.58 -8.67
CA ASP A 101 5.01 -1.48 -8.93
C ASP A 101 4.12 -1.63 -7.69
N LEU A 102 4.71 -1.65 -6.49
CA LEU A 102 4.00 -1.75 -5.20
C LEU A 102 3.01 -0.61 -4.92
N PHE A 103 3.21 0.55 -5.54
CA PHE A 103 2.39 1.76 -5.31
C PHE A 103 1.72 2.28 -6.58
N SER A 104 1.94 1.62 -7.72
CA SER A 104 1.45 2.05 -9.03
C SER A 104 -0.08 2.13 -9.11
N ASP A 105 -0.81 1.30 -8.36
CA ASP A 105 -2.27 1.31 -8.25
C ASP A 105 -2.82 2.55 -7.51
N LEU A 106 -1.98 3.22 -6.70
CA LEU A 106 -2.36 4.41 -5.94
C LEU A 106 -2.27 5.70 -6.76
N ASN A 107 -1.56 5.64 -7.89
CA ASN A 107 -1.36 6.79 -8.75
C ASN A 107 -2.61 7.07 -9.60
N THR A 108 -2.86 8.36 -9.84
CA THR A 108 -4.07 8.80 -10.54
C THR A 108 -3.91 8.85 -12.06
N ASP A 109 -2.68 8.78 -12.58
CA ASP A 109 -2.37 8.87 -14.00
C ASP A 109 -2.60 7.54 -14.75
N ASP A 110 -2.87 7.65 -16.06
CA ASP A 110 -3.22 6.52 -16.91
C ASP A 110 -2.02 5.57 -17.14
N VAL A 111 -0.77 6.04 -17.00
CA VAL A 111 0.45 5.24 -17.21
C VAL A 111 0.69 4.31 -16.01
N SER A 112 0.58 4.83 -14.80
CA SER A 112 0.73 4.03 -13.58
C SER A 112 -0.31 2.90 -13.49
N LYS A 113 -1.55 3.13 -13.95
CA LYS A 113 -2.61 2.09 -13.99
C LYS A 113 -2.34 0.97 -14.99
N PHE A 114 -1.59 1.26 -16.06
CA PHE A 114 -1.18 0.23 -17.02
C PHE A 114 -0.05 -0.64 -16.45
N VAL A 115 0.86 -0.03 -15.69
CA VAL A 115 1.96 -0.72 -14.99
C VAL A 115 1.44 -1.58 -13.83
N SER A 116 0.41 -1.11 -13.11
CA SER A 116 -0.14 -1.80 -11.93
C SER A 116 -0.78 -3.17 -12.20
N GLN A 117 -1.08 -3.52 -13.46
CA GLN A 117 -1.66 -4.82 -13.80
C GLN A 117 -0.69 -6.01 -13.57
N LYS A 118 0.60 -5.74 -13.35
CA LYS A 118 1.63 -6.79 -13.22
C LYS A 118 1.95 -7.22 -11.79
N PHE A 119 1.48 -6.50 -10.77
CA PHE A 119 1.88 -6.75 -9.38
C PHE A 119 0.68 -6.94 -8.45
N SER A 120 0.63 -8.08 -7.76
CA SER A 120 -0.36 -8.35 -6.72
C SER A 120 0.27 -8.11 -5.35
N TYR A 121 -0.28 -7.15 -4.61
CA TYR A 121 0.18 -6.85 -3.26
C TYR A 121 -0.21 -7.98 -2.28
N ASN A 122 0.78 -8.61 -1.63
CA ASN A 122 0.53 -9.63 -0.62
C ASN A 122 0.15 -8.98 0.72
N HIS A 123 -1.15 -8.83 0.95
CA HIS A 123 -1.67 -8.30 2.21
C HIS A 123 -1.33 -9.21 3.40
N GLY A 124 -0.85 -8.61 4.49
CA GLY A 124 -0.55 -9.33 5.72
C GLY A 124 0.77 -10.10 5.68
N ALA A 125 1.64 -9.81 4.70
CA ALA A 125 2.95 -10.46 4.57
C ALA A 125 3.80 -10.27 5.84
N ALA A 126 3.76 -9.10 6.49
CA ALA A 126 4.50 -8.86 7.73
C ALA A 126 4.00 -9.77 8.87
N VAL A 127 2.68 -9.93 9.01
CA VAL A 127 2.07 -10.81 10.03
C VAL A 127 2.42 -12.28 9.76
N LYS A 128 2.42 -12.70 8.49
CA LYS A 128 2.84 -14.05 8.11
C LYS A 128 4.32 -14.28 8.44
N ALA A 129 5.18 -13.31 8.13
CA ALA A 129 6.61 -13.39 8.42
C ALA A 129 6.90 -13.45 9.92
N GLU A 130 6.22 -12.62 10.72
CA GLU A 130 6.28 -12.65 12.18
C GLU A 130 5.91 -14.03 12.72
N LYS A 131 4.76 -14.59 12.32
CA LYS A 131 4.31 -15.92 12.78
C LYS A 131 5.26 -17.05 12.40
N VAL A 132 5.93 -16.97 11.26
CA VAL A 132 6.96 -17.94 10.87
C VAL A 132 8.18 -17.79 11.77
N TYR A 133 8.62 -16.56 12.02
CA TYR A 133 9.74 -16.29 12.90
C TYR A 133 9.48 -16.77 14.33
N GLU A 134 8.31 -16.48 14.90
CA GLU A 134 7.92 -16.92 16.24
C GLU A 134 7.94 -18.44 16.35
N ARG A 135 7.30 -19.16 15.42
CA ARG A 135 7.29 -20.64 15.40
C ARG A 135 8.68 -21.23 15.24
N LEU A 136 9.52 -20.63 14.38
CA LEU A 136 10.91 -21.04 14.21
C LEU A 136 11.69 -20.93 15.54
N VAL A 137 11.53 -19.82 16.26
CA VAL A 137 12.17 -19.60 17.56
C VAL A 137 11.66 -20.61 18.59
N GLU A 138 10.34 -20.79 18.69
CA GLU A 138 9.71 -21.73 19.62
C GLU A 138 10.18 -23.17 19.39
N ASN A 139 10.14 -23.65 18.14
CA ASN A 139 10.52 -25.02 17.80
C ASN A 139 12.02 -25.27 17.98
N MET A 140 12.87 -24.25 17.79
CA MET A 140 14.30 -24.38 18.06
C MET A 140 14.64 -24.34 19.55
N ASN A 141 13.88 -23.61 20.38
CA ASN A 141 14.19 -23.43 21.80
C ASN A 141 14.20 -24.74 22.61
N GLY A 142 13.42 -25.75 22.18
CA GLY A 142 13.38 -27.04 22.86
C GLY A 142 14.59 -27.95 22.60
N ASN A 143 15.26 -27.80 21.46
CA ASN A 143 16.22 -28.79 20.94
C ASN A 143 17.59 -28.22 20.59
N TYR A 144 17.75 -26.89 20.58
CA TYR A 144 18.97 -26.22 20.14
C TYR A 144 19.44 -25.19 21.18
N PHE A 145 20.76 -25.05 21.28
CA PHE A 145 21.35 -23.89 21.95
C PHE A 145 21.13 -22.65 21.09
N LEU A 146 20.31 -21.73 21.59
CA LEU A 146 19.97 -20.49 20.88
C LEU A 146 21.03 -19.43 21.08
N THR A 147 21.42 -18.77 19.99
CA THR A 147 22.34 -17.63 20.02
C THR A 147 21.53 -16.36 19.77
N ILE A 148 21.45 -15.48 20.76
CA ILE A 148 20.75 -14.19 20.63
C ILE A 148 21.54 -13.27 19.68
N SER A 149 20.85 -12.62 18.74
CA SER A 149 21.46 -11.57 17.90
C SER A 149 21.28 -10.19 18.55
N THR A 150 22.34 -9.38 18.54
CA THR A 150 22.28 -7.97 18.93
C THR A 150 21.37 -7.18 18.00
N ASP A 151 21.34 -7.54 16.72
CA ASP A 151 20.56 -6.84 15.68
C ASP A 151 19.06 -7.04 15.88
N SER A 152 18.62 -8.25 16.25
CA SER A 152 17.24 -8.55 16.65
C SER A 152 16.83 -7.69 17.85
N TYR A 153 17.70 -7.59 18.86
CA TYR A 153 17.44 -6.77 20.04
C TYR A 153 17.30 -5.29 19.71
N VAL A 154 18.19 -4.76 18.86
CA VAL A 154 18.17 -3.35 18.42
C VAL A 154 16.90 -3.03 17.63
N PHE A 155 16.41 -3.97 16.81
CA PHE A 155 15.24 -3.73 15.96
C PHE A 155 13.90 -3.85 16.69
N ARG A 156 13.79 -4.55 17.83
CA ARG A 156 12.52 -4.70 18.57
C ARG A 156 11.78 -3.39 18.85
N ASN A 157 12.52 -2.32 19.14
CA ASN A 157 11.92 -1.00 19.36
C ASN A 157 11.32 -0.42 18.08
N ALA A 158 12.01 -0.58 16.95
CA ALA A 158 11.53 -0.15 15.65
C ALA A 158 10.34 -1.00 15.19
N GLU A 159 10.40 -2.32 15.38
CA GLU A 159 9.31 -3.27 15.11
C GLU A 159 8.01 -2.86 15.83
N ASN A 160 8.09 -2.64 17.15
CA ASN A 160 6.94 -2.22 17.96
C ASN A 160 6.37 -0.88 17.50
N LEU A 161 7.23 0.07 17.15
CA LEU A 161 6.82 1.36 16.59
C LEU A 161 6.09 1.18 15.25
N TYR A 162 6.65 0.41 14.32
CA TYR A 162 6.04 0.18 13.02
C TYR A 162 4.69 -0.54 13.15
N LYS A 163 4.58 -1.58 13.97
CA LYS A 163 3.30 -2.27 14.24
C LYS A 163 2.25 -1.31 14.80
N LYS A 164 2.63 -0.45 15.75
CA LYS A 164 1.74 0.57 16.32
C LYS A 164 1.25 1.57 15.27
N GLU A 165 2.15 2.07 14.43
CA GLU A 165 1.81 2.99 13.36
C GLU A 165 0.96 2.33 12.27
N MET A 166 1.25 1.08 11.89
CA MET A 166 0.42 0.29 10.97
C MET A 166 -1.00 0.10 11.50
N LYS A 167 -1.17 -0.21 12.79
CA LYS A 167 -2.50 -0.32 13.41
C LYS A 167 -3.28 0.99 13.33
N LYS A 168 -2.65 2.13 13.61
CA LYS A 168 -3.28 3.45 13.46
C LYS A 168 -3.65 3.74 12.00
N LEU A 169 -2.75 3.42 11.07
CA LEU A 169 -2.97 3.61 9.64
C LEU A 169 -4.13 2.73 9.15
N ALA A 170 -4.23 1.48 9.58
CA ALA A 170 -5.33 0.59 9.22
C ALA A 170 -6.69 1.18 9.63
N GLY A 171 -6.81 1.65 10.87
CA GLY A 171 -8.04 2.33 11.34
C GLY A 171 -8.36 3.59 10.52
N LYS A 172 -7.34 4.39 10.19
CA LYS A 172 -7.50 5.58 9.36
C LYS A 172 -7.91 5.24 7.92
N ILE A 173 -7.32 4.20 7.32
CA ILE A 173 -7.63 3.73 5.97
C ILE A 173 -9.09 3.29 5.91
N ASN A 174 -9.55 2.47 6.86
CA ASN A 174 -10.94 2.01 6.92
C ASN A 174 -11.91 3.19 7.00
N LYS A 175 -11.65 4.16 7.89
CA LYS A 175 -12.47 5.37 8.00
C LYS A 175 -12.51 6.15 6.67
N LEU A 176 -11.35 6.40 6.05
CA LEU A 176 -11.25 7.13 4.80
C LEU A 176 -11.90 6.39 3.62
N TYR A 177 -11.90 5.06 3.66
CA TYR A 177 -12.56 4.21 2.67
C TYR A 177 -14.08 4.36 2.75
N GLU A 178 -14.66 4.29 3.95
CA GLU A 178 -16.10 4.54 4.15
C GLU A 178 -16.49 5.96 3.74
N GLU A 179 -15.70 6.97 4.11
CA GLU A 179 -15.91 8.35 3.66
C GLU A 179 -15.89 8.48 2.13
N ARG A 180 -14.97 7.77 1.46
CA ARG A 180 -14.89 7.75 0.00
C ARG A 180 -16.10 7.09 -0.64
N LYS A 181 -16.57 5.98 -0.06
CA LYS A 181 -17.77 5.28 -0.53
C LYS A 181 -18.99 6.20 -0.50
N LEU A 182 -19.22 6.87 0.63
CA LEU A 182 -20.30 7.86 0.78
C LEU A 182 -20.13 9.08 -0.13
N GLU A 183 -18.90 9.50 -0.43
CA GLU A 183 -18.63 10.57 -1.41
C GLU A 183 -19.03 10.14 -2.84
N ILE A 184 -18.70 8.91 -3.24
CA ILE A 184 -19.06 8.35 -4.55
C ILE A 184 -20.58 8.19 -4.68
N GLU A 185 -21.24 7.65 -3.65
CA GLU A 185 -22.71 7.50 -3.65
C GLU A 185 -23.41 8.85 -3.82
N ARG A 186 -22.97 9.89 -3.10
CA ARG A 186 -23.50 11.25 -3.25
C ARG A 186 -23.25 11.82 -4.65
N LEU A 187 -22.05 11.66 -5.19
CA LEU A 187 -21.73 12.12 -6.54
C LEU A 187 -22.57 11.44 -7.62
N ASN A 188 -22.81 10.13 -7.49
CA ASN A 188 -23.66 9.39 -8.42
C ASN A 188 -25.10 9.90 -8.36
N ALA A 189 -25.65 10.12 -7.15
CA ALA A 189 -26.98 10.70 -6.99
C ALA A 189 -27.09 12.12 -7.59
N GLU A 190 -26.07 12.97 -7.39
CA GLU A 190 -26.00 14.28 -8.02
C GLU A 190 -25.94 14.18 -9.56
N GLN A 191 -25.18 13.22 -10.08
CA GLN A 191 -25.07 12.96 -11.51
C GLN A 191 -26.39 12.50 -12.11
N ASP A 192 -27.12 11.59 -11.46
CA ASP A 192 -28.41 11.09 -11.92
C ASP A 192 -29.45 12.21 -11.94
N ARG A 193 -29.52 13.01 -10.86
CA ARG A 193 -30.38 14.21 -10.80
C ARG A 193 -30.02 15.21 -11.90
N PHE A 194 -28.73 15.45 -12.13
CA PHE A 194 -28.31 16.38 -13.18
C PHE A 194 -28.68 15.88 -14.58
N ALA A 195 -28.52 14.58 -14.83
CA ALA A 195 -28.87 13.96 -16.10
C ALA A 195 -30.38 14.04 -16.40
N SER A 196 -31.24 13.90 -15.38
CA SER A 196 -32.69 14.00 -15.56
C SER A 196 -33.20 15.44 -15.69
N GLU A 197 -32.67 16.37 -14.90
CA GLU A 197 -33.29 17.70 -14.75
C GLU A 197 -32.57 18.81 -15.53
N HIS A 198 -31.25 18.76 -15.67
CA HIS A 198 -30.46 19.96 -15.97
C HIS A 198 -29.45 19.82 -17.12
N ILE A 199 -29.23 18.61 -17.65
CA ILE A 199 -28.17 18.36 -18.65
C ILE A 199 -28.35 19.16 -19.95
N GLN A 200 -29.58 19.25 -20.45
CA GLN A 200 -29.89 19.97 -21.69
C GLN A 200 -29.88 21.50 -21.50
N LEU A 201 -30.12 21.97 -20.27
CA LEU A 201 -30.22 23.38 -19.93
C LEU A 201 -28.86 24.03 -19.67
N LEU A 202 -28.01 23.37 -18.87
CA LEU A 202 -26.77 23.97 -18.36
C LEU A 202 -25.52 23.61 -19.16
N LYS A 203 -25.55 22.51 -19.93
CA LYS A 203 -24.48 22.05 -20.84
C LYS A 203 -23.05 22.34 -20.31
N PRO A 204 -22.65 21.81 -19.13
CA PRO A 204 -21.43 22.21 -18.42
C PRO A 204 -20.12 21.89 -19.16
N ILE A 205 -20.15 20.94 -20.10
CA ILE A 205 -18.99 20.53 -20.92
C ILE A 205 -18.88 21.37 -22.21
N HIS A 206 -19.83 22.27 -22.51
CA HIS A 206 -19.85 23.01 -23.77
C HIS A 206 -18.54 23.80 -23.99
N PRO A 207 -17.95 23.78 -25.20
CA PRO A 207 -16.70 24.48 -25.51
C PRO A 207 -16.73 25.96 -25.12
N ASP A 208 -17.88 26.64 -25.30
CA ASP A 208 -18.05 28.07 -24.97
C ASP A 208 -17.86 28.40 -23.48
N ASN A 209 -17.92 27.41 -22.58
CA ASN A 209 -17.59 27.61 -21.17
C ASN A 209 -16.08 27.85 -20.95
N ARG A 210 -15.25 27.65 -21.97
CA ARG A 210 -13.79 27.74 -21.92
C ARG A 210 -13.21 28.50 -23.11
N LYS A 211 -12.12 29.21 -22.85
CA LYS A 211 -11.25 29.77 -23.89
C LYS A 211 -10.29 28.70 -24.41
N GLY A 212 -9.66 28.94 -25.57
CA GLY A 212 -8.63 28.05 -26.12
C GLY A 212 -7.43 27.79 -25.20
N ASN A 213 -7.17 28.69 -24.23
CA ASN A 213 -6.15 28.53 -23.19
C ASN A 213 -6.69 27.88 -21.90
N ASN A 214 -7.85 27.22 -21.93
CA ASN A 214 -8.53 26.57 -20.79
C ASN A 214 -9.01 27.50 -19.67
N GLN A 215 -8.95 28.83 -19.83
CA GLN A 215 -9.58 29.75 -18.88
C GLN A 215 -11.11 29.72 -18.99
N ILE A 216 -11.81 29.89 -17.87
CA ILE A 216 -13.28 29.94 -17.81
C ILE A 216 -13.79 31.24 -18.44
N THR A 217 -14.77 31.16 -19.34
CA THR A 217 -15.43 32.33 -19.96
C THR A 217 -16.50 32.93 -19.04
N PRO A 218 -17.04 34.13 -19.33
CA PRO A 218 -18.21 34.65 -18.62
C PRO A 218 -19.41 33.69 -18.64
N ILE A 219 -19.62 32.99 -19.77
CA ILE A 219 -20.67 31.96 -19.91
C ILE A 219 -20.38 30.80 -18.93
N GLY A 220 -19.15 30.31 -18.89
CA GLY A 220 -18.76 29.24 -17.96
C GLY A 220 -18.91 29.63 -16.49
N LYS A 221 -18.68 30.91 -16.14
CA LYS A 221 -18.93 31.44 -14.79
C LYS A 221 -20.42 31.42 -14.45
N ALA A 222 -21.27 31.95 -15.34
CA ALA A 222 -22.72 31.94 -15.15
C ALA A 222 -23.28 30.52 -15.03
N THR A 223 -22.76 29.56 -15.80
CA THR A 223 -23.11 28.14 -15.66
C THR A 223 -22.70 27.59 -14.30
N MET A 224 -21.52 27.96 -13.79
CA MET A 224 -21.06 27.54 -12.47
C MET A 224 -21.91 28.12 -11.34
N GLU A 225 -22.30 29.39 -11.44
CA GLU A 225 -23.20 30.08 -10.49
C GLU A 225 -24.55 29.37 -10.42
N LYS A 226 -25.16 29.08 -11.57
CA LYS A 226 -26.42 28.31 -11.61
C LYS A 226 -26.29 26.94 -10.97
N LEU A 227 -25.17 26.24 -11.18
CA LEU A 227 -24.94 24.95 -10.53
C LEU A 227 -24.84 25.07 -9.01
N PHE A 228 -24.22 26.14 -8.49
CA PHE A 228 -24.20 26.41 -7.06
C PHE A 228 -25.59 26.71 -6.51
N ASP A 229 -26.35 27.56 -7.21
CA ASP A 229 -27.70 27.96 -6.79
C ASP A 229 -28.68 26.77 -6.77
N LEU A 230 -28.47 25.78 -7.64
CA LEU A 230 -29.21 24.51 -7.66
C LEU A 230 -28.78 23.50 -6.57
N GLY A 231 -27.78 23.87 -5.77
CA GLY A 231 -27.29 23.10 -4.64
C GLY A 231 -26.32 21.98 -4.97
N TYR A 232 -25.72 21.97 -6.17
CA TYR A 232 -24.73 20.95 -6.52
C TYR A 232 -23.41 21.12 -5.76
N SER A 233 -22.81 20.00 -5.38
CA SER A 233 -21.52 20.01 -4.68
C SER A 233 -20.39 20.57 -5.54
N ASN A 234 -19.40 21.17 -4.87
CA ASN A 234 -18.14 21.61 -5.50
C ASN A 234 -17.46 20.50 -6.33
N LEU A 235 -17.56 19.25 -5.85
CA LEU A 235 -16.92 18.11 -6.48
C LEU A 235 -17.66 17.69 -7.75
N PHE A 236 -18.99 17.67 -7.71
CA PHE A 236 -19.80 17.47 -8.90
C PHE A 236 -19.52 18.53 -9.97
N ILE A 237 -19.55 19.82 -9.59
CA ILE A 237 -19.27 20.94 -10.50
C ILE A 237 -17.88 20.79 -11.13
N SER A 238 -16.89 20.40 -10.33
CA SER A 238 -15.53 20.13 -10.80
C SER A 238 -15.49 19.05 -11.88
N TYR A 239 -16.15 17.91 -11.67
CA TYR A 239 -16.24 16.83 -12.67
C TYR A 239 -17.02 17.27 -13.92
N SER A 240 -18.21 17.84 -13.73
CA SER A 240 -19.14 18.21 -14.81
C SER A 240 -18.57 19.29 -15.71
N MET A 241 -17.85 20.26 -15.16
CA MET A 241 -17.23 21.33 -15.95
C MET A 241 -15.78 21.03 -16.32
N LYS A 242 -15.19 19.92 -15.84
CA LYS A 242 -13.76 19.55 -15.96
C LYS A 242 -12.77 20.56 -15.37
N ILE A 243 -13.16 21.29 -14.33
CA ILE A 243 -12.38 22.38 -13.71
C ILE A 243 -11.81 21.88 -12.39
N SER A 244 -10.56 22.22 -12.04
CA SER A 244 -9.98 21.76 -10.76
C SER A 244 -10.85 22.12 -9.55
N LEU A 245 -10.94 21.22 -8.57
CA LEU A 245 -11.73 21.43 -7.36
C LEU A 245 -11.26 22.67 -6.59
N ARG A 246 -9.96 22.94 -6.62
CA ARG A 246 -9.37 24.14 -6.01
C ARG A 246 -9.97 25.42 -6.61
N THR A 247 -10.09 25.47 -7.93
CA THR A 247 -10.66 26.63 -8.64
C THR A 247 -12.14 26.80 -8.28
N VAL A 248 -12.92 25.71 -8.29
CA VAL A 248 -14.36 25.75 -7.95
C VAL A 248 -14.58 26.28 -6.53
N LYS A 249 -13.83 25.73 -5.54
CA LYS A 249 -13.90 26.20 -4.15
C LYS A 249 -13.48 27.66 -3.98
N ALA A 250 -12.42 28.08 -4.66
CA ALA A 250 -11.96 29.47 -4.62
C ALA A 250 -12.99 30.43 -5.24
N TYR A 251 -13.73 29.99 -6.25
CA TYR A 251 -14.81 30.76 -6.86
C TYR A 251 -16.02 30.86 -5.93
N GLN A 252 -16.51 29.73 -5.40
CA GLN A 252 -17.63 29.71 -4.46
C GLN A 252 -17.39 30.64 -3.27
N LYS A 253 -16.18 30.59 -2.68
CA LYS A 253 -15.81 31.48 -1.58
C LYS A 253 -15.91 32.96 -1.96
N LYS A 254 -15.56 33.34 -3.19
CA LYS A 254 -15.67 34.74 -3.65
C LYS A 254 -17.11 35.17 -3.92
N LEU A 255 -17.96 34.24 -4.32
CA LEU A 255 -19.36 34.51 -4.68
C LEU A 255 -20.23 34.72 -3.44
N TYR A 256 -19.94 34.04 -2.33
CA TYR A 256 -20.72 34.07 -1.09
C TYR A 256 -19.93 34.63 0.12
N ALA A 257 -18.88 35.40 -0.11
CA ALA A 257 -18.18 36.18 0.93
C ALA A 257 -18.77 37.58 1.04
#